data_AF-A0A3D4MFS6-F1
#
_entry.id   AF-A0A3D4MFS6-F1
#
_cell.length_a   1.000
_cell.length_b   1.000
_cell.length_c   1.000
_cell.angle_alpha   90.00
_cell.angle_beta   90.00
_cell.angle_gamma   90.00
#
_symmetry.space_group_name_H-M   'P 1'
#
loop_
_entity.id
_entity.type
_entity.pdbx_description
1 polymer ?
#
loop_
_entity_poly.entity_id
_entity_poly.type
_entity_poly.pdbx_seq_one_letter_code
_entity_poly.pdbx_strand_id
1 'polypeptide(L)'
;MMAATISADIPAITVLETTGSTNDDAKERARAGAAEGTVVHALRQTAGRGRQGNHWMSEAGNLYMSMILRPNVSAADSGQLSFLAAVALAQTVQVLLPPGSDVALKWPNDVLIGGRKAAGILLEAESAAQSAGPEWLVLGMGLNLMHAPEGAVSLQSAGAGDIDVVRARDLLTGNVLALYRRWRALTVLAAPAIGALVGIALPMALGMPISFFSVAALFVVMGAGIDHSVFLFEAAETDGQSKELVVFLAALTTILSMGLLGLSGTYPVASFGVVVAAGVTAAYVTSFVPARVRRRSVRADNQD
;
A
#
# COMPACT_ATOMS: atom_id res chain seq x y z
N MET A 1 4.73 -26.68 10.99
CA MET A 1 4.68 -26.66 9.52
C MET A 1 3.27 -26.24 9.12
N MET A 2 2.99 -24.93 9.14
CA MET A 2 1.70 -24.41 8.65
C MET A 2 1.89 -24.11 7.18
N ALA A 3 1.23 -24.88 6.33
CA ALA A 3 1.11 -24.57 4.92
C ALA A 3 0.37 -23.23 4.83
N ALA A 4 1.07 -22.17 4.42
CA ALA A 4 0.45 -20.96 3.93
C ALA A 4 -0.31 -21.35 2.67
N THR A 5 -1.61 -21.60 2.81
CA THR A 5 -2.52 -21.70 1.69
C THR A 5 -2.52 -20.33 1.02
N ILE A 6 -1.71 -20.16 -0.03
CA ILE A 6 -1.86 -19.06 -0.98
C ILE A 6 -3.12 -19.40 -1.79
N SER A 7 -4.28 -19.23 -1.15
CA SER A 7 -5.51 -18.97 -1.89
C SER A 7 -5.23 -17.68 -2.64
N ALA A 8 -5.24 -17.73 -3.98
CA ALA A 8 -5.41 -16.52 -4.75
C ALA A 8 -6.82 -16.02 -4.44
N ASP A 9 -6.97 -15.29 -3.32
CA ASP A 9 -8.26 -14.82 -2.84
C ASP A 9 -8.91 -13.99 -3.95
N ILE A 10 -9.89 -14.61 -4.60
CA ILE A 10 -10.78 -13.94 -5.52
C ILE A 10 -11.53 -12.92 -4.65
N PRO A 11 -11.43 -11.62 -4.95
CA PRO A 11 -12.07 -10.61 -4.13
C PRO A 11 -13.58 -10.88 -4.09
N ALA A 12 -14.17 -10.82 -2.90
CA ALA A 12 -15.63 -10.91 -2.77
C ALA A 12 -16.25 -9.67 -3.42
N ILE A 13 -17.00 -9.86 -4.52
CA ILE A 13 -17.66 -8.76 -5.24
C ILE A 13 -19.15 -8.82 -4.97
N THR A 14 -19.69 -7.77 -4.36
CA THR A 14 -21.14 -7.56 -4.26
C THR A 14 -21.58 -6.57 -5.33
N VAL A 15 -22.60 -6.94 -6.11
CA VAL A 15 -23.20 -6.06 -7.12
C VAL A 15 -24.60 -5.66 -6.66
N LEU A 16 -24.88 -4.36 -6.68
CA LEU A 16 -26.16 -3.76 -6.30
C LEU A 16 -26.78 -3.07 -7.52
N GLU A 17 -28.10 -3.17 -7.68
CA GLU A 17 -28.79 -2.42 -8.73
C GLU A 17 -28.78 -0.92 -8.44
N THR A 18 -29.13 -0.52 -7.22
CA THR A 18 -29.15 0.87 -6.78
C THR A 18 -28.72 0.95 -5.32
N THR A 19 -27.92 1.96 -4.98
CA THR A 19 -27.52 2.27 -3.60
C THR A 19 -27.51 3.78 -3.34
N GLY A 20 -27.42 4.21 -2.08
CA GLY A 20 -27.05 5.58 -1.73
C GLY A 20 -25.65 5.91 -2.20
N SER A 21 -24.65 5.17 -1.73
CA SER A 21 -23.25 5.28 -2.14
C SER A 21 -22.51 3.97 -1.90
N THR A 22 -21.76 3.50 -2.89
CA THR A 22 -20.90 2.31 -2.73
C THR A 22 -19.85 2.48 -1.63
N ASN A 23 -19.42 3.71 -1.34
CA ASN A 23 -18.52 3.98 -0.23
C ASN A 23 -19.21 3.67 1.10
N ASP A 24 -20.45 4.09 1.30
CA ASP A 24 -21.17 3.84 2.55
C ASP A 24 -21.42 2.35 2.77
N ASP A 25 -21.83 1.63 1.71
CA ASP A 25 -22.00 0.18 1.75
C ASP A 25 -20.68 -0.54 2.09
N ALA A 26 -19.57 -0.07 1.52
CA ALA A 26 -18.24 -0.62 1.79
C ALA A 26 -17.79 -0.32 3.22
N LYS A 27 -18.08 0.88 3.75
CA LYS A 27 -17.79 1.24 5.16
C LYS A 27 -18.57 0.38 6.13
N GLU A 28 -19.86 0.15 5.89
CA GLU A 28 -20.69 -0.74 6.70
C GLU A 28 -20.12 -2.16 6.72
N ARG A 29 -19.76 -2.69 5.55
CA ARG A 29 -19.12 -4.01 5.43
C ARG A 29 -17.76 -4.07 6.11
N ALA A 30 -16.96 -3.01 6.02
CA ALA A 30 -15.66 -2.93 6.68
C ALA A 30 -15.80 -3.00 8.21
N ARG A 31 -16.78 -2.28 8.79
CA ARG A 31 -17.14 -2.35 10.21
C ARG A 31 -17.69 -3.72 10.62
N ALA A 32 -18.39 -4.40 9.71
CA ALA A 32 -18.86 -5.77 9.91
C ALA A 32 -17.75 -6.83 9.74
N GLY A 33 -16.49 -6.44 9.51
CA GLY A 33 -15.35 -7.36 9.43
C GLY A 33 -15.10 -7.94 8.03
N ALA A 34 -15.63 -7.32 6.97
CA ALA A 34 -15.33 -7.76 5.61
C ALA A 34 -13.82 -7.77 5.33
N ALA A 35 -13.39 -8.77 4.56
CA ALA A 35 -12.00 -9.02 4.23
C ALA A 35 -11.41 -7.92 3.35
N GLU A 36 -10.09 -7.73 3.43
CA GLU A 36 -9.35 -6.89 2.49
C GLU A 36 -9.57 -7.35 1.04
N GLY A 37 -9.70 -6.39 0.13
CA GLY A 37 -9.99 -6.63 -1.27
C GLY A 37 -11.46 -6.81 -1.60
N THR A 38 -12.37 -6.84 -0.60
CA THR A 38 -13.82 -6.87 -0.85
C THR A 38 -14.25 -5.65 -1.68
N VAL A 39 -15.06 -5.88 -2.72
CA VAL A 39 -15.56 -4.88 -3.64
C VAL A 39 -17.08 -4.76 -3.53
N VAL A 40 -17.58 -3.52 -3.47
CA VAL A 40 -18.98 -3.19 -3.69
C VAL A 40 -19.08 -2.44 -5.02
N HIS A 41 -19.90 -2.93 -5.95
CA HIS A 41 -20.20 -2.28 -7.22
C HIS A 41 -21.71 -1.98 -7.27
N ALA A 42 -22.10 -0.81 -7.76
CA ALA A 42 -23.49 -0.48 -8.03
C ALA A 42 -23.70 0.02 -9.45
N LEU A 43 -24.84 -0.36 -10.06
CA LEU A 43 -25.23 0.15 -11.39
C LEU A 43 -25.68 1.62 -11.34
N ARG A 44 -26.19 2.06 -10.18
CA ARG A 44 -26.64 3.44 -9.93
C ARG A 44 -26.41 3.84 -8.48
N GLN A 45 -26.08 5.12 -8.26
CA GLN A 45 -26.07 5.72 -6.92
C GLN A 45 -27.06 6.88 -6.83
N THR A 46 -27.79 7.01 -5.72
CA THR A 46 -28.73 8.12 -5.48
C THR A 46 -28.12 9.27 -4.68
N ALA A 47 -27.01 9.01 -3.97
CA ALA A 47 -26.28 9.97 -3.16
C ALA A 47 -24.76 9.82 -3.38
N GLY A 48 -24.35 9.69 -4.65
CA GLY A 48 -22.94 9.57 -5.03
C GLY A 48 -22.14 10.81 -4.62
N ARG A 49 -20.95 10.59 -4.03
CA ARG A 49 -20.10 11.67 -3.52
C ARG A 49 -18.71 11.63 -4.14
N GLY A 50 -18.16 12.82 -4.34
CA GLY A 50 -16.75 13.09 -4.55
C GLY A 50 -16.14 13.79 -3.34
N ARG A 51 -14.92 14.29 -3.51
CA ARG A 51 -14.22 15.03 -2.46
C ARG A 51 -14.93 16.33 -2.10
N GLN A 52 -14.74 16.78 -0.86
CA GLN A 52 -15.30 18.04 -0.34
C GLN A 52 -16.83 18.12 -0.45
N GLY A 53 -17.52 16.96 -0.44
CA GLY A 53 -18.98 16.90 -0.51
C GLY A 53 -19.55 17.15 -1.91
N ASN A 54 -18.71 17.24 -2.96
CA ASN A 54 -19.19 17.39 -4.32
C ASN A 54 -20.06 16.18 -4.73
N HIS A 55 -21.14 16.43 -5.46
CA HIS A 55 -22.01 15.36 -5.94
C HIS A 55 -21.35 14.62 -7.12
N TRP A 56 -21.43 13.29 -7.12
CA TRP A 56 -20.98 12.45 -8.23
C TRP A 56 -22.19 11.92 -9.02
N MET A 57 -22.39 12.46 -10.22
CA MET A 57 -23.50 12.05 -11.10
C MET A 57 -23.37 10.59 -11.48
N SER A 58 -24.38 9.80 -11.10
CA SER A 58 -24.31 8.33 -11.15
C SER A 58 -25.33 7.71 -12.12
N GLU A 59 -25.20 7.99 -13.42
CA GLU A 59 -26.07 7.43 -14.47
C GLU A 59 -25.79 5.94 -14.74
N ALA A 60 -26.83 5.19 -15.10
CA ALA A 60 -26.69 3.77 -15.42
C ALA A 60 -25.78 3.58 -16.64
N GLY A 61 -24.92 2.56 -16.60
CA GLY A 61 -23.97 2.28 -17.68
C GLY A 61 -22.54 2.73 -17.44
N ASN A 62 -22.30 3.41 -16.32
CA ASN A 62 -20.98 3.75 -15.82
C ASN A 62 -20.58 2.83 -14.67
N LEU A 63 -19.30 2.85 -14.29
CA LEU A 63 -18.78 2.03 -13.21
C LEU A 63 -18.70 2.84 -11.91
N TYR A 64 -19.39 2.38 -10.87
CA TYR A 64 -19.31 2.92 -9.52
C TYR A 64 -18.95 1.80 -8.56
N MET A 65 -17.72 1.80 -8.04
CA MET A 65 -17.28 0.75 -7.14
C MET A 65 -16.46 1.28 -5.97
N SER A 66 -16.44 0.53 -4.89
CA SER A 66 -15.65 0.79 -3.70
C SER A 66 -14.91 -0.48 -3.28
N MET A 67 -13.62 -0.34 -2.94
CA MET A 67 -12.80 -1.45 -2.46
C MET A 67 -12.33 -1.20 -1.03
N ILE A 68 -12.44 -2.22 -0.18
CA ILE A 68 -11.96 -2.19 1.20
C ILE A 68 -10.48 -2.62 1.22
N LEU A 69 -9.61 -1.80 1.81
CA LEU A 69 -8.21 -2.14 2.09
C LEU A 69 -7.93 -2.05 3.60
N ARG A 70 -6.98 -2.84 4.11
CA ARG A 70 -6.58 -2.85 5.53
C ARG A 70 -5.05 -2.71 5.67
N PRO A 71 -4.47 -1.57 5.24
CA PRO A 71 -3.03 -1.39 5.30
C PRO A 71 -2.55 -1.18 6.73
N ASN A 72 -1.51 -1.90 7.13
CA ASN A 72 -0.81 -1.67 8.39
C ASN A 72 0.25 -0.56 8.24
N VAL A 73 -0.20 0.68 8.03
CA VAL A 73 0.67 1.87 7.87
C VAL A 73 0.14 3.07 8.66
N SER A 74 0.97 4.11 8.80
CA SER A 74 0.55 5.34 9.47
C SER A 74 -0.58 6.05 8.70
N ALA A 75 -1.35 6.89 9.39
CA ALA A 75 -2.36 7.72 8.73
C ALA A 75 -1.75 8.61 7.62
N ALA A 76 -0.55 9.16 7.83
CA ALA A 76 0.14 9.97 6.83
C ALA A 76 0.49 9.16 5.56
N ASP A 77 0.93 7.92 5.74
CA ASP A 77 1.30 7.04 4.61
C ASP A 77 0.08 6.48 3.89
N SER A 78 -1.06 6.35 4.59
CA SER A 78 -2.30 5.83 4.00
C SER A 78 -2.82 6.66 2.82
N GLY A 79 -2.54 7.97 2.81
CA GLY A 79 -2.89 8.86 1.71
C GLY A 79 -2.21 8.51 0.38
N GLN A 80 -1.06 7.81 0.42
CA GLN A 80 -0.36 7.32 -0.77
C GLN A 80 -1.22 6.35 -1.59
N LEU A 81 -2.18 5.67 -0.95
CA LEU A 81 -3.05 4.69 -1.62
C LEU A 81 -4.06 5.34 -2.56
N SER A 82 -4.38 6.62 -2.38
CA SER A 82 -5.17 7.38 -3.37
C SER A 82 -4.40 7.54 -4.68
N PHE A 83 -3.08 7.78 -4.61
CA PHE A 83 -2.22 7.87 -5.79
C PHE A 83 -2.09 6.52 -6.49
N LEU A 84 -1.97 5.44 -5.72
CA LEU A 84 -1.96 4.08 -6.23
C LEU A 84 -3.24 3.75 -7.00
N ALA A 85 -4.41 4.08 -6.43
CA ALA A 85 -5.69 3.92 -7.09
C ALA A 85 -5.78 4.76 -8.38
N ALA A 86 -5.22 5.98 -8.38
CA ALA A 86 -5.19 6.84 -9.56
C ALA A 86 -4.38 6.21 -10.70
N VAL A 87 -3.20 5.65 -10.39
CA VAL A 87 -2.39 4.91 -11.36
C VAL A 87 -3.12 3.67 -11.86
N ALA A 88 -3.75 2.89 -10.98
CA ALA A 88 -4.53 1.71 -11.36
C ALA A 88 -5.68 2.07 -12.32
N LEU A 89 -6.38 3.17 -12.04
CA LEU A 89 -7.49 3.65 -12.83
C LEU A 89 -7.04 4.15 -14.20
N ALA A 90 -5.94 4.91 -14.27
CA ALA A 90 -5.36 5.33 -15.54
C ALA A 90 -4.89 4.14 -16.39
N GLN A 91 -4.24 3.13 -15.80
CA GLN A 91 -3.87 1.89 -16.49
C GLN A 91 -5.08 1.15 -17.03
N THR A 92 -6.16 1.07 -16.25
CA THR A 92 -7.43 0.46 -16.68
C THR A 92 -8.02 1.22 -17.87
N VAL A 93 -8.11 2.55 -17.79
CA VAL A 93 -8.63 3.40 -18.87
C VAL A 93 -7.80 3.26 -20.14
N GLN A 94 -6.48 3.22 -20.02
CA GLN A 94 -5.57 3.09 -21.17
C GLN A 94 -5.71 1.73 -21.88
N VAL A 95 -6.05 0.66 -21.15
CA VAL A 95 -6.36 -0.66 -21.74
C VAL A 95 -7.70 -0.67 -22.47
N LEU A 96 -8.68 0.11 -21.99
CA LEU A 96 -10.03 0.17 -22.56
C LEU A 96 -10.15 1.10 -23.77
N LEU A 97 -9.19 2.02 -23.95
CA LEU A 97 -9.16 2.95 -25.07
C LEU A 97 -8.29 2.45 -26.24
N PRO A 98 -8.49 3.01 -27.45
CA PRO A 98 -7.57 2.77 -28.56
C PRO A 98 -6.12 3.13 -28.21
N PRO A 99 -5.12 2.41 -28.76
CA PRO A 99 -3.71 2.77 -28.60
C PRO A 99 -3.45 4.22 -29.03
N GLY A 100 -2.70 4.96 -28.21
CA GLY A 100 -2.34 6.36 -28.47
C GLY A 100 -3.34 7.40 -27.93
N SER A 101 -4.42 7.00 -27.25
CA SER A 101 -5.30 7.94 -26.56
C SER A 101 -4.57 8.74 -25.48
N ASP A 102 -4.88 10.03 -25.39
CA ASP A 102 -4.33 10.96 -24.39
C ASP A 102 -4.98 10.74 -23.03
N VAL A 103 -4.38 9.87 -22.20
CA VAL A 103 -4.79 9.60 -20.82
C VAL A 103 -3.82 10.26 -19.86
N ALA A 104 -4.32 11.12 -18.98
CA ALA A 104 -3.50 11.87 -18.03
C ALA A 104 -4.05 11.77 -16.60
N LEU A 105 -3.15 11.92 -15.62
CA LEU A 105 -3.50 12.01 -14.20
C LEU A 105 -3.55 13.46 -13.77
N LYS A 106 -4.72 13.91 -13.29
CA LYS A 106 -4.85 15.15 -12.53
C LYS A 106 -4.80 14.80 -11.05
N TRP A 107 -3.61 14.91 -10.49
CA TRP A 107 -3.36 14.54 -9.10
C TRP A 107 -4.23 15.32 -8.11
N PRO A 108 -4.64 14.70 -7.00
CA PRO A 108 -4.33 13.32 -6.61
C PRO A 108 -5.36 12.24 -7.02
N ASN A 109 -6.49 12.59 -7.65
CA ASN A 109 -7.65 11.67 -7.67
C ASN A 109 -8.43 11.60 -9.00
N ASP A 110 -8.02 12.33 -10.02
CA ASP A 110 -8.79 12.42 -11.26
C ASP A 110 -8.00 11.82 -12.43
N VAL A 111 -8.69 11.04 -13.27
CA VAL A 111 -8.17 10.60 -14.57
C VAL A 111 -8.83 11.43 -15.66
N LEU A 112 -8.02 11.96 -16.56
CA LEU A 112 -8.44 12.77 -17.70
C LEU A 112 -8.24 12.01 -19.02
N ILE A 113 -9.12 12.25 -19.99
CA ILE A 113 -8.94 11.84 -21.39
C ILE A 113 -9.06 13.11 -22.25
N GLY A 114 -8.02 13.43 -23.03
CA GLY A 114 -7.99 14.66 -23.82
C GLY A 114 -8.24 15.92 -22.98
N GLY A 115 -7.64 15.98 -21.79
CA GLY A 115 -7.80 17.08 -20.83
C GLY A 115 -9.14 17.17 -20.08
N ARG A 116 -10.12 16.30 -20.36
CA ARG A 116 -11.43 16.29 -19.68
C ARG A 116 -11.56 15.13 -18.70
N LYS A 117 -12.29 15.33 -17.60
CA LYS A 117 -12.40 14.32 -16.53
C LYS A 117 -13.20 13.10 -16.98
N ALA A 118 -12.61 11.92 -16.83
CA ALA A 118 -13.23 10.63 -17.13
C ALA A 118 -13.50 9.79 -15.89
N ALA A 119 -12.69 9.98 -14.84
CA ALA A 119 -12.79 9.16 -13.64
C ALA A 119 -12.40 9.96 -12.38
N GLY A 120 -12.84 9.48 -11.23
CA GLY A 120 -12.58 10.11 -9.93
C GLY A 120 -12.43 9.08 -8.82
N ILE A 121 -11.58 9.42 -7.84
CA ILE A 121 -11.30 8.59 -6.67
C ILE A 121 -11.67 9.34 -5.39
N LEU A 122 -12.25 8.62 -4.44
CA LEU A 122 -12.56 9.08 -3.09
C LEU A 122 -12.04 8.06 -2.07
N LEU A 123 -10.96 8.42 -1.39
CA LEU A 123 -10.43 7.66 -0.26
C LEU A 123 -11.10 8.13 1.04
N GLU A 124 -11.73 7.21 1.75
CA GLU A 124 -12.23 7.40 3.11
C GLU A 124 -11.56 6.40 4.06
N ALA A 125 -11.47 6.74 5.34
CA ALA A 125 -10.75 5.98 6.35
C ALA A 125 -11.50 5.98 7.68
N GLU A 126 -11.35 4.91 8.45
CA GLU A 126 -11.73 4.89 9.86
C GLU A 126 -10.60 4.26 10.68
N SER A 127 -10.37 4.81 11.86
CA SER A 127 -9.30 4.41 12.75
C SER A 127 -9.90 4.01 14.09
N ALA A 128 -9.47 2.88 14.66
CA ALA A 128 -9.82 2.53 16.02
C ALA A 128 -9.21 3.53 17.02
N ALA A 129 -9.85 3.72 18.17
CA ALA A 129 -9.30 4.56 19.23
C ALA A 129 -7.90 4.06 19.63
N GLN A 130 -6.92 4.97 19.73
CA GLN A 130 -5.51 4.67 20.03
C GLN A 130 -4.75 3.87 18.94
N SER A 131 -5.37 3.62 17.79
CA SER A 131 -4.65 3.16 16.61
C SER A 131 -3.87 4.32 15.98
N ALA A 132 -2.82 3.99 15.24
CA ALA A 132 -1.94 5.01 14.66
C ALA A 132 -2.02 5.10 13.14
N GLY A 133 -2.95 4.34 12.59
CA GLY A 133 -3.26 4.20 11.19
C GLY A 133 -4.70 3.74 11.08
N PRO A 134 -5.27 3.81 9.87
CA PRO A 134 -6.62 3.36 9.64
C PRO A 134 -6.76 1.87 9.92
N GLU A 135 -7.86 1.48 10.58
CA GLU A 135 -8.26 0.08 10.68
C GLU A 135 -8.67 -0.47 9.31
N TRP A 136 -9.31 0.40 8.52
CA TRP A 136 -9.64 0.14 7.13
C TRP A 136 -9.66 1.44 6.33
N LEU A 137 -9.50 1.27 5.02
CA LEU A 137 -9.68 2.29 4.00
C LEU A 137 -10.74 1.83 3.02
N VAL A 138 -11.57 2.77 2.55
CA VAL A 138 -12.49 2.57 1.45
C VAL A 138 -12.04 3.42 0.27
N LEU A 139 -11.67 2.74 -0.82
CA LEU A 139 -11.33 3.34 -2.10
C LEU A 139 -12.55 3.37 -3.01
N GLY A 140 -13.27 4.49 -2.99
CA GLY A 140 -14.32 4.80 -3.96
C GLY A 140 -13.75 5.17 -5.30
N MET A 141 -14.23 4.55 -6.37
CA MET A 141 -13.79 4.75 -7.76
C MET A 141 -15.00 4.86 -8.67
N GLY A 142 -15.14 6.02 -9.32
CA GLY A 142 -16.14 6.28 -10.34
C GLY A 142 -15.48 6.43 -11.71
N LEU A 143 -16.00 5.74 -12.72
CA LEU A 143 -15.50 5.78 -14.09
C LEU A 143 -16.64 5.95 -15.09
N ASN A 144 -16.55 7.01 -15.91
CA ASN A 144 -17.52 7.32 -16.96
C ASN A 144 -17.27 6.43 -18.18
N LEU A 145 -18.09 5.39 -18.36
CA LEU A 145 -17.98 4.45 -19.47
C LEU A 145 -18.83 4.91 -20.66
N MET A 146 -20.15 4.99 -20.49
CA MET A 146 -21.10 5.41 -21.53
C MET A 146 -21.45 6.88 -21.42
N HIS A 147 -21.75 7.36 -20.22
CA HIS A 147 -22.25 8.72 -19.99
C HIS A 147 -21.27 9.57 -19.18
N ALA A 148 -21.29 10.86 -19.41
CA ALA A 148 -20.53 11.83 -18.64
C ALA A 148 -21.30 13.16 -18.55
N PRO A 149 -21.23 13.88 -17.43
CA PRO A 149 -21.82 15.21 -17.31
C PRO A 149 -21.11 16.20 -18.25
N GLU A 150 -21.73 17.36 -18.44
CA GLU A 150 -21.12 18.46 -19.21
C GLU A 150 -19.74 18.84 -18.65
N GLY A 151 -18.76 19.06 -19.54
CA GLY A 151 -17.37 19.33 -19.18
C GLY A 151 -16.52 18.10 -18.82
N ALA A 152 -17.14 16.92 -18.67
CA ALA A 152 -16.46 15.64 -18.52
C ALA A 152 -16.42 14.86 -19.86
N VAL A 153 -15.88 13.65 -19.82
CA VAL A 153 -15.82 12.74 -20.98
C VAL A 153 -16.09 11.30 -20.53
N SER A 154 -16.73 10.52 -21.40
CA SER A 154 -16.92 9.09 -21.21
C SER A 154 -15.94 8.31 -22.10
N LEU A 155 -15.58 7.09 -21.73
CA LEU A 155 -14.69 6.27 -22.56
C LEU A 155 -15.29 6.02 -23.96
N GLN A 156 -16.60 5.81 -24.05
CA GLN A 156 -17.30 5.62 -25.32
C GLN A 156 -17.19 6.86 -26.22
N SER A 157 -17.41 8.07 -25.68
CA SER A 157 -17.23 9.32 -26.44
C SER A 157 -15.77 9.63 -26.78
N ALA A 158 -14.83 9.03 -26.06
CA ALA A 158 -13.40 9.09 -26.34
C ALA A 158 -12.90 8.02 -27.34
N GLY A 159 -13.81 7.21 -27.90
CA GLY A 159 -13.50 6.24 -28.96
C GLY A 159 -13.26 4.81 -28.48
N ALA A 160 -13.56 4.48 -27.22
CA ALA A 160 -13.68 3.08 -26.83
C ALA A 160 -14.83 2.40 -27.58
N GLY A 161 -14.65 1.11 -27.90
CA GLY A 161 -15.69 0.26 -28.49
C GLY A 161 -16.81 -0.06 -27.50
N ASP A 162 -17.53 -1.16 -27.73
CA ASP A 162 -18.53 -1.63 -26.77
C ASP A 162 -17.85 -2.01 -25.44
N ILE A 163 -18.19 -1.31 -24.35
CA ILE A 163 -17.54 -1.47 -23.05
C ILE A 163 -18.46 -2.22 -22.11
N ASP A 164 -18.07 -3.44 -21.78
CA ASP A 164 -18.67 -4.19 -20.69
C ASP A 164 -18.21 -3.63 -19.33
N VAL A 165 -19.18 -3.16 -18.53
CA VAL A 165 -18.96 -2.63 -17.16
C VAL A 165 -18.32 -3.69 -16.27
N VAL A 166 -18.67 -4.97 -16.43
CA VAL A 166 -18.11 -6.08 -15.65
C VAL A 166 -16.62 -6.24 -15.97
N ARG A 167 -16.26 -6.22 -17.25
CA ARG A 167 -14.87 -6.24 -17.68
C ARG A 167 -14.08 -5.05 -17.14
N ALA A 168 -14.64 -3.84 -17.17
CA ALA A 168 -14.00 -2.65 -16.61
C ALA A 168 -13.75 -2.78 -15.10
N ARG A 169 -14.74 -3.28 -14.35
CA ARG A 169 -14.63 -3.58 -12.91
C ARG A 169 -13.51 -4.58 -12.62
N ASP A 170 -13.45 -5.67 -13.37
CA ASP A 170 -12.50 -6.75 -13.12
C ASP A 170 -11.06 -6.33 -13.44
N LEU A 171 -10.86 -5.60 -14.54
CA LEU A 171 -9.56 -4.99 -14.86
C LEU A 171 -9.12 -4.00 -13.78
N LEU A 172 -10.01 -3.11 -13.34
CA LEU A 172 -9.70 -2.14 -12.30
C LEU A 172 -9.36 -2.82 -10.96
N THR A 173 -10.16 -3.81 -10.57
CA THR A 173 -9.95 -4.61 -9.36
C THR A 173 -8.59 -5.30 -9.40
N GLY A 174 -8.26 -5.95 -10.52
CA GLY A 174 -6.96 -6.61 -10.73
C GLY A 174 -5.79 -5.63 -10.64
N ASN A 175 -5.90 -4.47 -11.30
CA ASN A 175 -4.85 -3.44 -11.28
C ASN A 175 -4.63 -2.85 -9.89
N VAL A 176 -5.69 -2.52 -9.16
CA VAL A 176 -5.59 -1.99 -7.79
C VAL A 176 -4.93 -3.03 -6.87
N LEU A 177 -5.38 -4.28 -6.89
CA LEU A 177 -4.81 -5.33 -6.04
C LEU A 177 -3.36 -5.64 -6.41
N ALA A 178 -3.01 -5.67 -7.71
CA ALA A 178 -1.64 -5.91 -8.15
C ALA A 178 -0.69 -4.80 -7.68
N LEU A 179 -1.07 -3.53 -7.87
CA LEU A 179 -0.28 -2.39 -7.41
C LEU A 179 -0.21 -2.35 -5.88
N TYR A 180 -1.31 -2.63 -5.19
CA TYR A 180 -1.37 -2.64 -3.73
C TYR A 180 -0.46 -3.73 -3.14
N ARG A 181 -0.51 -4.96 -3.68
CA ARG A 181 0.41 -6.05 -3.30
C ARG A 181 1.87 -5.68 -3.56
N ARG A 182 2.15 -5.06 -4.71
CA ARG A 182 3.51 -4.58 -5.02
C ARG A 182 3.98 -3.51 -4.06
N TRP A 183 3.12 -2.54 -3.73
CA TRP A 183 3.42 -1.51 -2.75
C TRP A 183 3.71 -2.11 -1.37
N ARG A 184 2.88 -3.05 -0.89
CA ARG A 184 3.13 -3.79 0.36
C ARG A 184 4.45 -4.58 0.33
N ALA A 185 4.77 -5.24 -0.77
CA ALA A 185 6.04 -5.96 -0.90
C ALA A 185 7.24 -5.01 -0.83
N LEU A 186 7.14 -3.86 -1.49
CA LEU A 186 8.20 -2.85 -1.49
C LEU A 186 8.40 -2.22 -0.10
N THR A 187 7.34 -1.99 0.67
CA THR A 187 7.48 -1.48 2.04
C THR A 187 8.18 -2.49 2.96
N VAL A 188 7.91 -3.79 2.82
CA VAL A 188 8.61 -4.85 3.55
C VAL A 188 10.10 -4.92 3.17
N LEU A 189 10.41 -4.76 1.88
CA LEU A 189 11.77 -4.83 1.35
C LEU A 189 12.62 -3.57 1.60
N ALA A 190 12.01 -2.44 1.96
CA ALA A 190 12.72 -1.18 2.14
C ALA A 190 13.77 -1.26 3.27
N ALA A 191 13.39 -1.79 4.44
CA ALA A 191 14.30 -1.91 5.59
C ALA A 191 15.52 -2.81 5.33
N PRO A 192 15.38 -4.06 4.82
CA PRO A 192 16.53 -4.89 4.50
C PRO A 192 17.41 -4.28 3.40
N ALA A 193 16.82 -3.61 2.40
CA ALA A 193 17.59 -2.93 1.36
C ALA A 193 18.45 -1.78 1.94
N ILE A 194 17.88 -0.95 2.83
CA ILE A 194 18.63 0.10 3.52
C ILE A 194 19.70 -0.52 4.43
N GLY A 195 19.37 -1.60 5.13
CA GLY A 195 20.32 -2.39 5.91
C GLY A 195 21.53 -2.83 5.09
N ALA A 196 21.29 -3.42 3.92
CA ALA A 196 22.37 -3.87 3.04
C ALA A 196 23.23 -2.70 2.53
N LEU A 197 22.60 -1.59 2.14
CA LEU A 197 23.31 -0.39 1.68
C LEU A 197 24.20 0.20 2.78
N VAL A 198 23.66 0.39 3.98
CA VAL A 198 24.42 0.93 5.13
C VAL A 198 25.50 -0.05 5.57
N GLY A 199 25.20 -1.35 5.56
CA GLY A 199 26.14 -2.42 5.90
C GLY A 199 27.41 -2.41 5.03
N ILE A 200 27.33 -1.97 3.76
CA ILE A 200 28.49 -1.79 2.88
C ILE A 200 29.06 -0.38 2.96
N ALA A 201 28.21 0.64 2.86
CA ALA A 201 28.64 2.03 2.74
C ALA A 201 29.39 2.52 3.97
N LEU A 202 28.95 2.12 5.18
CA LEU A 202 29.59 2.56 6.42
C LEU A 202 31.03 2.02 6.57
N PRO A 203 31.31 0.70 6.48
CA PRO A 203 32.68 0.22 6.52
C PRO A 203 33.56 0.80 5.41
N MET A 204 33.01 0.99 4.20
CA MET A 204 33.74 1.63 3.10
C MET A 204 34.13 3.07 3.44
N ALA A 205 33.21 3.85 4.02
CA ALA A 205 33.48 5.21 4.47
C ALA A 205 34.53 5.27 5.60
N LEU A 206 34.66 4.20 6.38
CA LEU A 206 35.69 4.01 7.40
C LEU A 206 37.02 3.46 6.83
N GLY A 207 37.14 3.34 5.51
CA GLY A 207 38.36 2.86 4.84
C GLY A 207 38.55 1.35 4.87
N MET A 208 37.53 0.56 5.27
CA MET A 208 37.59 -0.89 5.19
C MET A 208 37.31 -1.35 3.75
N PRO A 209 38.18 -2.19 3.15
CA PRO A 209 37.88 -2.77 1.84
C PRO A 209 36.60 -3.63 1.90
N ILE A 210 36.01 -3.90 0.73
CA ILE A 210 34.98 -4.92 0.61
C ILE A 210 35.66 -6.27 0.41
N SER A 211 35.31 -7.23 1.26
CA SER A 211 35.76 -8.62 1.16
C SER A 211 34.60 -9.54 0.78
N PHE A 212 34.91 -10.78 0.41
CA PHE A 212 33.90 -11.83 0.26
C PHE A 212 33.04 -11.99 1.52
N PHE A 213 33.64 -11.85 2.71
CA PHE A 213 32.94 -11.94 3.99
C PHE A 213 31.99 -10.76 4.22
N SER A 214 32.31 -9.57 3.69
CA SER A 214 31.40 -8.42 3.71
C SER A 214 30.14 -8.71 2.88
N VAL A 215 30.32 -9.33 1.71
CA VAL A 215 29.19 -9.72 0.84
C VAL A 215 28.38 -10.85 1.50
N ALA A 216 29.05 -11.83 2.10
CA ALA A 216 28.39 -12.94 2.80
C ALA A 216 27.55 -12.44 4.00
N ALA A 217 28.04 -11.42 4.72
CA ALA A 217 27.30 -10.78 5.81
C ALA A 217 25.96 -10.17 5.36
N LEU A 218 25.81 -9.79 4.08
CA LEU A 218 24.56 -9.24 3.57
C LEU A 218 23.42 -10.26 3.58
N PHE A 219 23.68 -11.57 3.50
CA PHE A 219 22.62 -12.57 3.64
C PHE A 219 22.01 -12.54 5.05
N VAL A 220 22.82 -12.31 6.08
CA VAL A 220 22.35 -12.15 7.46
C VAL A 220 21.56 -10.85 7.61
N VAL A 221 22.08 -9.75 7.07
CA VAL A 221 21.40 -8.45 7.10
C VAL A 221 20.05 -8.51 6.40
N MET A 222 19.98 -9.14 5.23
CA MET A 222 18.75 -9.31 4.47
C MET A 222 17.76 -10.22 5.21
N GLY A 223 18.22 -11.37 5.75
CA GLY A 223 17.37 -12.28 6.52
C GLY A 223 16.77 -11.61 7.75
N ALA A 224 17.62 -11.02 8.60
CA ALA A 224 17.17 -10.30 9.79
C ALA A 224 16.26 -9.12 9.44
N GLY A 225 16.60 -8.34 8.40
CA GLY A 225 15.77 -7.22 7.97
C GLY A 225 14.40 -7.63 7.42
N ILE A 226 14.31 -8.74 6.67
CA ILE A 226 13.03 -9.31 6.22
C ILE A 226 12.21 -9.76 7.43
N ASP A 227 12.81 -10.50 8.37
CA ASP A 227 12.12 -10.99 9.57
C ASP A 227 11.56 -9.82 10.40
N HIS A 228 12.35 -8.76 10.61
CA HIS A 228 11.90 -7.55 11.30
C HIS A 228 10.70 -6.91 10.59
N SER A 229 10.80 -6.72 9.27
CA SER A 229 9.74 -6.10 8.46
C SER A 229 8.45 -6.93 8.47
N VAL A 230 8.55 -8.24 8.18
CA VAL A 230 7.40 -9.14 8.12
C VAL A 230 6.70 -9.21 9.47
N PHE A 231 7.46 -9.36 10.56
CA PHE A 231 6.87 -9.46 11.89
C PHE A 231 6.13 -8.19 12.32
N LEU A 232 6.64 -7.01 11.94
CA LEU A 232 5.94 -5.74 12.18
C LEU A 232 4.72 -5.55 11.26
N PHE A 233 4.75 -6.10 10.05
CA PHE A 233 3.72 -5.91 9.04
C PHE A 233 2.54 -6.91 9.18
N GLU A 234 2.81 -8.19 9.46
CA GLU A 234 1.82 -9.28 9.43
C GLU A 234 1.17 -9.61 10.77
N ALA A 235 1.79 -9.28 11.91
CA ALA A 235 1.21 -9.64 13.19
C ALA A 235 -0.06 -8.81 13.43
N ALA A 236 -1.23 -9.38 13.14
CA ALA A 236 -2.51 -8.69 13.20
C ALA A 236 -3.09 -8.57 14.64
N GLU A 237 -2.56 -9.29 15.64
CA GLU A 237 -3.35 -9.57 16.86
C GLU A 237 -2.67 -9.35 18.22
N THR A 238 -1.42 -8.91 18.28
CA THR A 238 -0.75 -8.63 19.58
C THR A 238 -0.54 -7.13 19.84
N ASP A 239 -0.58 -6.74 21.12
CA ASP A 239 -0.27 -5.40 21.59
C ASP A 239 1.06 -4.91 20.98
N GLY A 240 1.05 -3.72 20.38
CA GLY A 240 2.15 -3.20 19.57
C GLY A 240 3.47 -3.15 20.33
N GLN A 241 3.43 -2.96 21.66
CA GLN A 241 4.63 -2.92 22.50
C GLN A 241 5.37 -4.26 22.57
N SER A 242 4.65 -5.40 22.57
CA SER A 242 5.28 -6.71 22.59
C SER A 242 6.02 -7.02 21.30
N LYS A 243 5.52 -6.52 20.15
CA LYS A 243 6.15 -6.75 18.84
C LYS A 243 7.45 -5.98 18.68
N GLU A 244 7.44 -4.70 19.06
CA GLU A 244 8.64 -3.86 19.04
C GLU A 244 9.74 -4.48 19.92
N LEU A 245 9.38 -5.01 21.10
CA LEU A 245 10.32 -5.67 21.99
C LEU A 245 10.92 -6.95 21.38
N VAL A 246 10.10 -7.80 20.73
CA VAL A 246 10.60 -9.02 20.07
C VAL A 246 11.59 -8.69 18.96
N VAL A 247 11.26 -7.72 18.10
CA VAL A 247 12.14 -7.28 17.01
C VAL A 247 13.42 -6.64 17.57
N PHE A 248 13.31 -5.87 18.65
CA PHE A 248 14.48 -5.31 19.34
C PHE A 248 15.41 -6.40 19.89
N LEU A 249 14.86 -7.42 20.58
CA LEU A 249 15.65 -8.52 21.11
C LEU A 249 16.28 -9.36 19.99
N ALA A 250 15.57 -9.60 18.89
CA ALA A 250 16.10 -10.30 17.71
C ALA A 250 17.27 -9.53 17.06
N ALA A 251 17.11 -8.22 16.87
CA ALA A 251 18.18 -7.36 16.36
C ALA A 251 19.38 -7.34 17.31
N LEU A 252 19.14 -7.15 18.62
CA LEU A 252 20.17 -7.10 19.64
C LEU A 252 20.97 -8.41 19.71
N THR A 253 20.29 -9.55 19.71
CA THR A 253 20.95 -10.88 19.74
C THR A 253 21.77 -11.13 18.48
N THR A 254 21.30 -10.71 17.31
CA THR A 254 22.06 -10.80 16.05
C THR A 254 23.32 -9.91 16.09
N ILE A 255 23.18 -8.68 16.58
CA ILE A 255 24.31 -7.74 16.74
C ILE A 255 25.32 -8.27 17.77
N LEU A 256 24.86 -8.82 18.89
CA LEU A 256 25.75 -9.37 19.91
C LEU A 256 26.44 -10.68 19.47
N SER A 257 25.75 -11.56 18.75
CA SER A 257 26.32 -12.84 18.32
C SER A 257 27.26 -12.73 17.12
N MET A 258 26.87 -11.97 16.10
CA MET A 258 27.61 -11.87 14.84
C MET A 258 28.27 -10.51 14.66
N GLY A 259 27.65 -9.43 15.14
CA GLY A 259 28.21 -8.08 15.03
C GLY A 259 29.50 -7.89 15.83
N LEU A 260 29.62 -8.50 17.01
CA LEU A 260 30.84 -8.45 17.83
C LEU A 260 32.08 -9.07 17.16
N LEU A 261 31.89 -9.90 16.12
CA LEU A 261 33.00 -10.37 15.28
C LEU A 261 33.78 -9.21 14.64
N GLY A 262 33.17 -8.02 14.55
CA GLY A 262 33.80 -6.77 14.11
C GLY A 262 35.02 -6.35 14.93
N LEU A 263 35.15 -6.86 16.16
CA LEU A 263 36.28 -6.62 17.05
C LEU A 263 37.45 -7.58 16.82
N SER A 264 37.32 -8.51 15.87
CA SER A 264 38.36 -9.48 15.56
C SER A 264 39.61 -8.82 14.97
N GLY A 265 40.79 -9.31 15.33
CA GLY A 265 42.04 -8.94 14.67
C GLY A 265 42.18 -9.52 13.25
N THR A 266 41.35 -10.50 12.89
CA THR A 266 41.36 -11.11 11.56
C THR A 266 40.41 -10.35 10.63
N TYR A 267 40.97 -9.63 9.66
CA TYR A 267 40.21 -8.71 8.81
C TYR A 267 38.94 -9.30 8.15
N PRO A 268 38.95 -10.50 7.54
CA PRO A 268 37.72 -11.08 6.99
C PRO A 268 36.59 -11.26 8.03
N VAL A 269 36.94 -11.66 9.25
CA VAL A 269 36.00 -11.83 10.37
C VAL A 269 35.51 -10.49 10.88
N ALA A 270 36.43 -9.51 11.00
CA ALA A 270 36.09 -8.14 11.38
C ALA A 270 35.14 -7.49 10.37
N SER A 271 35.43 -7.63 9.09
CA SER A 271 34.61 -7.09 8.01
C SER A 271 33.21 -7.69 7.99
N PHE A 272 33.07 -9.00 8.23
CA PHE A 272 31.77 -9.65 8.41
C PHE A 272 30.98 -9.01 9.56
N GLY A 273 31.58 -8.93 10.75
CA GLY A 273 30.89 -8.43 11.93
C GLY A 273 30.50 -6.96 11.84
N VAL A 274 31.36 -6.10 11.27
CA VAL A 274 31.02 -4.68 11.07
C VAL A 274 29.84 -4.52 10.10
N VAL A 275 29.80 -5.28 9.01
CA VAL A 275 28.67 -5.25 8.05
C VAL A 275 27.38 -5.73 8.71
N VAL A 276 27.42 -6.82 9.47
CA VAL A 276 26.24 -7.30 10.22
C VAL A 276 25.78 -6.25 11.24
N ALA A 277 26.69 -5.72 12.05
CA ALA A 277 26.34 -4.74 13.08
C ALA A 277 25.71 -3.47 12.47
N ALA A 278 26.34 -2.90 11.45
CA ALA A 278 25.85 -1.71 10.77
C ALA A 278 24.52 -1.97 10.04
N GLY A 279 24.47 -3.06 9.27
CA GLY A 279 23.32 -3.38 8.43
C GLY A 279 22.09 -3.79 9.22
N VAL A 280 22.23 -4.66 10.23
CA VAL A 280 21.11 -5.07 11.09
C VAL A 280 20.60 -3.89 11.92
N THR A 281 21.50 -3.02 12.42
CA THR A 281 21.09 -1.79 13.11
C THR A 281 20.28 -0.88 12.20
N ALA A 282 20.74 -0.66 10.97
CA ALA A 282 20.04 0.20 10.02
C ALA A 282 18.69 -0.41 9.58
N ALA A 283 18.64 -1.71 9.32
CA ALA A 283 17.39 -2.43 9.03
C ALA A 283 16.40 -2.36 10.20
N TYR A 284 16.88 -2.55 11.44
CA TYR A 284 16.08 -2.39 12.66
C TYR A 284 15.53 -0.96 12.77
N VAL A 285 16.37 0.07 12.67
CA VAL A 285 15.89 1.46 12.80
C VAL A 285 14.86 1.82 11.73
N THR A 286 15.08 1.35 10.50
CA THR A 286 14.20 1.65 9.36
C THR A 286 12.92 0.84 9.35
N SER A 287 12.90 -0.35 9.94
CA SER A 287 11.67 -1.14 10.10
C SER A 287 10.63 -0.44 10.99
N PHE A 288 11.04 0.49 11.88
CA PHE A 288 10.12 1.33 12.67
C PHE A 288 9.82 2.68 12.04
N VAL A 289 10.36 3.06 10.88
CA VAL A 289 10.03 4.37 10.27
C VAL A 289 8.51 4.52 10.03
N PRO A 290 7.80 3.49 9.54
CA PRO A 290 6.33 3.51 9.51
C PRO A 290 5.68 3.58 10.90
N ALA A 291 6.33 3.02 11.93
CA ALA A 291 5.82 2.94 13.30
C ALA A 291 6.13 4.18 14.19
N ARG A 292 7.17 4.97 13.91
CA ARG A 292 7.53 6.16 14.70
C ARG A 292 6.70 7.39 14.34
N VAL A 293 6.27 7.51 13.08
CA VAL A 293 5.25 8.47 12.66
C VAL A 293 3.94 8.22 13.43
N ARG A 294 3.67 6.96 13.76
CA ARG A 294 2.50 6.46 14.50
C ARG A 294 2.34 7.00 15.94
N ARG A 295 3.42 7.40 16.63
CA ARG A 295 3.32 7.98 18.00
C ARG A 295 3.23 9.49 18.04
N ARG A 296 3.66 10.19 16.98
CA ARG A 296 3.70 11.66 16.95
C ARG A 296 2.31 12.27 16.71
N SER A 297 1.44 11.61 15.95
CA SER A 297 0.06 12.06 15.71
C SER A 297 -0.85 11.88 16.93
N VAL A 298 -0.79 10.73 17.60
CA VAL A 298 -1.61 10.42 18.81
C VAL A 298 -1.32 11.40 19.97
N ARG A 299 -0.10 11.94 20.05
CA ARG A 299 0.27 12.91 21.07
C ARG A 299 -0.16 14.34 20.75
N ALA A 300 -0.43 14.64 19.48
CA ALA A 300 -0.89 15.95 19.03
C ALA A 300 -2.42 16.11 19.22
N ASP A 301 -3.21 15.04 19.02
CA ASP A 301 -4.67 15.06 19.23
C ASP A 301 -5.11 15.00 20.71
N ASN A 302 -4.19 14.72 21.63
CA ASN A 302 -4.48 14.69 23.07
C ASN A 302 -4.08 16.00 23.80
N GLN A 303 -3.90 17.11 23.07
CA GLN A 303 -3.56 18.42 23.64
C GLN A 303 -4.57 19.54 23.38
N ASP A 304 -5.78 19.23 22.92
CA ASP A 304 -6.91 20.17 22.83
C ASP A 304 -8.06 19.78 23.77
#